data_AF-A0A7X7TXW1-F1
#
_entry.id   AF-A0A7X7TXW1-F1
#
_cell.length_a   1.000
_cell.length_b   1.000
_cell.length_c   1.000
_cell.angle_alpha   90.00
_cell.angle_beta   90.00
_cell.angle_gamma   90.00
#
_symmetry.space_group_name_H-M   'P 1'
#
loop_
_entity.id
_entity.type
_entity.pdbx_description
1 polymer ?
#
loop_
_entity_poly.entity_id
_entity_poly.type
_entity_poly.pdbx_seq_one_letter_code
_entity_poly.pdbx_strand_id
1 'polypeptide(L)'
;VAQPAGNSMEGLYLTVQDTAGKSRTVIHPDAMATARPGWNQWKIPLSEFTSAGVKINAIKSMAIGVGNKTGPTPGGTGLIFIDDIGYGRPMP
;
A
#
# COMPACT_ATOMS: atom_id res chain seq x y z
N VAL A 1 -15.46 -8.52 29.13
CA VAL A 1 -15.61 -8.10 27.72
C VAL A 1 -14.51 -8.80 26.93
N ALA A 2 -14.83 -9.50 25.84
CA ALA A 2 -13.80 -10.11 24.99
C ALA A 2 -12.95 -8.99 24.37
N GLN A 3 -11.63 -9.18 24.29
CA GLN A 3 -10.77 -8.29 23.50
C GLN A 3 -11.35 -8.20 22.09
N PRO A 4 -11.48 -7.00 21.50
CA PRO A 4 -11.85 -6.87 20.09
C PRO A 4 -10.92 -7.75 19.28
N ALA A 5 -11.48 -8.60 18.41
CA ALA A 5 -10.66 -9.36 17.47
C ALA A 5 -9.90 -8.36 16.60
N GLY A 6 -8.57 -8.46 16.57
CA GLY A 6 -7.74 -7.65 15.69
C GLY A 6 -8.00 -7.98 14.22
N ASN A 7 -7.47 -7.15 13.32
CA ASN A 7 -7.54 -7.41 11.88
C ASN A 7 -6.92 -8.77 11.54
N SER A 8 -7.49 -9.43 10.54
CA SER A 8 -6.86 -10.61 9.93
C SER A 8 -5.50 -10.22 9.33
N MET A 9 -4.55 -11.14 9.41
CA MET A 9 -3.21 -10.96 8.84
C MET A 9 -3.26 -11.07 7.32
N GLU A 10 -3.28 -9.93 6.65
CA GLU A 10 -3.29 -9.83 5.20
C GLU A 10 -2.12 -8.98 4.69
N GLY A 11 -1.61 -9.31 3.50
CA GLY A 11 -0.64 -8.48 2.80
C GLY A 11 -1.22 -7.10 2.45
N LEU A 12 -0.37 -6.09 2.30
CA LEU A 12 -0.75 -4.75 1.84
C LEU A 12 0.07 -4.41 0.60
N TYR A 13 -0.53 -3.77 -0.39
CA TYR A 13 0.19 -3.33 -1.59
C TYR A 13 -0.32 -1.99 -2.11
N LEU A 14 0.53 -1.34 -2.90
CA LEU A 14 0.26 -0.08 -3.58
C LEU A 14 0.52 -0.25 -5.07
N THR A 15 -0.44 0.12 -5.91
CA THR A 15 -0.24 0.28 -7.35
C THR A 15 -0.31 1.75 -7.71
N VAL A 16 0.67 2.23 -8.47
CA VAL A 16 0.68 3.57 -9.04
C VAL A 16 0.67 3.46 -10.56
N GLN A 17 -0.09 4.33 -11.24
CA GLN A 17 -0.15 4.41 -12.69
C GLN A 17 0.04 5.87 -13.17
N ASP A 18 0.86 6.05 -14.20
CA ASP A 18 1.05 7.34 -14.87
C ASP A 18 0.00 7.61 -15.97
N THR A 19 -0.03 8.85 -16.46
CA THR A 19 -0.95 9.26 -17.53
C THR A 19 -0.71 8.55 -18.86
N ALA A 20 0.45 7.93 -19.07
CA ALA A 20 0.76 7.10 -20.23
C ALA A 20 0.33 5.63 -20.05
N GLY A 21 -0.27 5.29 -18.91
CA GLY A 21 -0.78 3.96 -18.60
C GLY A 21 0.25 2.99 -18.01
N LYS A 22 1.51 3.40 -17.83
CA LYS A 22 2.51 2.55 -17.18
C LYS A 22 2.20 2.46 -15.69
N SER A 23 2.31 1.25 -15.15
CA SER A 23 1.99 0.99 -13.75
C SER A 23 3.01 0.09 -13.08
N ARG A 24 3.11 0.22 -11.76
CA ARG A 24 3.93 -0.64 -10.91
C ARG A 24 3.23 -0.86 -9.58
N THR A 25 3.23 -2.11 -9.13
CA THR A 25 2.79 -2.50 -7.80
C THR A 25 3.99 -2.73 -6.91
N VAL A 26 3.95 -2.17 -5.70
CA VAL A 26 4.91 -2.41 -4.62
C VAL A 26 4.16 -3.11 -3.49
N ILE A 27 4.72 -4.20 -2.98
CA ILE A 27 4.16 -4.97 -1.87
C ILE A 27 4.82 -4.47 -0.59
N HIS A 28 4.03 -4.28 0.46
CA HIS A 28 4.54 -3.93 1.78
C HIS A 28 5.44 -5.08 2.30
N PRO A 29 6.66 -4.80 2.78
CA PRO A 29 7.59 -5.86 3.17
C PRO A 29 7.17 -6.60 4.45
N ASP A 30 6.43 -5.95 5.34
CA ASP A 30 5.80 -6.62 6.49
C ASP A 30 4.54 -7.37 6.05
N ALA A 31 4.59 -8.69 6.11
CA ALA A 31 3.45 -9.57 5.82
C ALA A 31 2.29 -9.42 6.82
N MET A 32 2.53 -8.78 7.96
CA MET A 32 1.53 -8.51 9.01
C MET A 32 1.04 -7.05 9.00
N ALA A 33 1.33 -6.27 7.95
CA ALA A 33 1.07 -4.83 7.93
C ALA A 33 -0.36 -4.42 8.36
N THR A 34 -1.36 -5.23 8.00
CA THR A 34 -2.77 -4.98 8.32
C THR A 34 -3.16 -5.33 9.75
N ALA A 35 -2.37 -6.14 10.45
CA ALA A 35 -2.58 -6.56 11.83
C ALA A 35 -1.69 -5.81 12.84
N ARG A 36 -0.80 -4.91 12.36
CA ARG A 36 0.03 -4.09 13.24
C ARG A 36 -0.84 -3.09 14.01
N PRO A 37 -0.67 -2.97 15.34
CA PRO A 37 -1.34 -1.93 16.10
C PRO A 37 -0.68 -0.57 15.84
N GLY A 38 -1.49 0.49 15.90
CA GLY A 38 -1.02 1.87 15.80
C GLY A 38 -0.58 2.31 14.40
N TRP A 39 -0.11 3.55 14.32
CA TRP A 39 0.35 4.17 13.07
C TRP A 39 1.75 3.68 12.69
N ASN A 40 1.87 3.13 11.48
CA ASN A 40 3.13 2.62 10.95
C ASN A 40 3.38 3.26 9.58
N GLN A 41 4.51 3.94 9.44
CA GLN A 41 4.87 4.59 8.18
C GLN A 41 5.44 3.59 7.19
N TRP A 42 4.90 3.57 5.97
CA TRP A 42 5.46 2.83 4.85
C TRP A 42 6.18 3.79 3.88
N LYS A 43 7.52 3.77 3.93
CA LYS A 43 8.34 4.54 2.97
C LYS A 43 8.61 3.69 1.73
N ILE A 44 8.26 4.22 0.57
CA ILE A 44 8.52 3.58 -0.73
C ILE A 44 9.50 4.47 -1.51
N PRO A 45 10.71 3.97 -1.85
CA PRO A 45 11.63 4.70 -2.71
C PRO A 45 10.98 4.97 -4.08
N LEU A 46 11.09 6.21 -4.58
CA LEU A 46 10.56 6.56 -5.91
C LEU A 46 11.20 5.72 -7.04
N SER A 47 12.41 5.19 -6.81
CA SER A 47 13.11 4.28 -7.72
C SER A 47 12.36 2.97 -7.99
N GLU A 48 11.50 2.52 -7.08
CA GLU A 48 10.60 1.36 -7.33
C GLU A 48 9.72 1.59 -8.55
N PHE A 49 9.28 2.83 -8.77
CA PHE A 49 8.41 3.21 -9.87
C PHE A 49 9.21 3.59 -11.13
N THR A 50 10.29 4.36 -10.98
CA THR A 50 11.08 4.82 -12.14
C THR A 50 11.84 3.68 -12.82
N SER A 51 12.28 2.66 -12.06
CA SER A 51 12.91 1.45 -12.64
C SER A 51 11.93 0.64 -13.51
N ALA A 52 10.62 0.71 -13.21
CA ALA A 52 9.55 0.17 -14.03
C ALA A 52 9.09 1.12 -15.15
N GLY A 53 9.75 2.27 -15.30
CA GLY A 53 9.48 3.27 -16.34
C GLY A 53 8.26 4.16 -16.09
N VAL A 54 7.67 4.12 -14.89
CA VAL A 54 6.55 4.99 -14.49
C VAL A 54 7.03 6.44 -14.37
N LYS A 55 6.30 7.37 -14.98
CA LYS A 55 6.60 8.81 -14.92
C LYS A 55 6.04 9.43 -13.64
N ILE A 56 6.87 9.51 -12.59
CA ILE A 56 6.50 10.04 -11.27
C ILE A 56 6.04 11.50 -11.25
N ASN A 57 6.34 12.27 -12.30
CA ASN A 57 5.85 13.65 -12.47
C ASN A 57 4.50 13.75 -13.21
N ALA A 58 3.90 12.61 -13.56
CA ALA A 58 2.66 12.54 -14.33
C ALA A 58 1.77 11.38 -13.82
N ILE A 59 1.65 11.22 -12.50
CA ILE A 59 0.79 10.20 -11.90
C ILE A 59 -0.68 10.52 -12.16
N LYS A 60 -1.44 9.51 -12.59
CA LYS A 60 -2.88 9.61 -12.86
C LYS A 60 -3.70 8.98 -11.74
N SER A 61 -3.25 7.85 -11.20
CA SER A 61 -4.00 7.11 -10.19
C SER A 61 -3.09 6.33 -9.25
N MET A 62 -3.63 6.06 -8.06
CA MET A 62 -3.03 5.28 -7.00
C MET A 62 -4.10 4.38 -6.40
N ALA A 63 -3.78 3.11 -6.19
CA ALA A 63 -4.66 2.13 -5.56
C ALA A 63 -3.90 1.43 -4.42
N ILE A 64 -4.50 1.42 -3.23
CA ILE A 64 -4.03 0.64 -2.09
C ILE A 64 -4.95 -0.57 -1.96
N GLY A 65 -4.39 -1.76 -1.82
CA GLY A 65 -5.17 -2.98 -1.69
C GLY A 65 -4.62 -3.91 -0.62
N VAL A 66 -5.52 -4.74 -0.09
CA VAL A 66 -5.25 -5.77 0.92
C VAL A 66 -5.28 -7.14 0.24
N GLY A 67 -4.40 -8.04 0.68
CA GLY A 67 -4.25 -9.40 0.16
C GLY A 67 -3.30 -9.49 -1.04
N ASN A 68 -3.56 -10.44 -1.93
CA ASN A 68 -2.74 -10.69 -3.12
C ASN A 68 -3.36 -10.06 -4.38
N LYS A 69 -2.65 -9.11 -5.01
CA LYS A 69 -3.10 -8.43 -6.24
C LYS A 69 -3.21 -9.35 -7.45
N THR A 70 -2.37 -10.38 -7.57
CA THR A 70 -2.33 -11.28 -8.74
C THR A 70 -3.28 -12.47 -8.61
N GLY A 71 -3.71 -12.80 -7.39
CA GLY A 71 -4.70 -13.83 -7.10
C GLY A 71 -5.60 -13.39 -5.95
N PRO A 72 -6.56 -12.47 -6.19
CA PRO A 72 -7.44 -11.97 -5.13
C PRO A 72 -8.35 -13.10 -4.65
N THR A 73 -8.32 -13.36 -3.36
CA THR A 73 -9.21 -14.31 -2.69
C THR A 73 -10.07 -13.57 -1.68
N PRO A 74 -11.41 -13.75 -1.71
CA PRO A 74 -12.26 -13.27 -0.64
C PRO A 74 -11.83 -13.91 0.69
N GLY A 75 -11.71 -13.11 1.73
CA GLY A 75 -11.17 -13.55 3.01
C GLY A 75 -10.68 -12.35 3.81
N GLY A 76 -10.32 -12.59 5.06
CA GLY A 76 -9.91 -11.55 5.99
C GLY A 76 -11.06 -10.67 6.46
N THR A 77 -10.99 -10.24 7.71
CA THR A 77 -11.91 -9.27 8.31
C THR A 77 -11.11 -8.21 9.05
N GLY A 78 -11.56 -6.96 9.01
CA GLY A 78 -10.87 -5.87 9.67
C GLY A 78 -11.19 -4.49 9.11
N LEU A 79 -10.58 -3.49 9.73
CA LEU A 79 -10.61 -2.09 9.31
C LEU A 79 -9.17 -1.55 9.35
N ILE A 80 -8.72 -0.97 8.24
CA ILE A 80 -7.45 -0.26 8.17
C ILE A 80 -7.69 1.23 7.95
N PHE A 81 -6.81 2.05 8.52
CA PHE A 81 -6.79 3.48 8.31
C PHE A 81 -5.53 3.84 7.54
N ILE A 82 -5.68 4.69 6.52
CA ILE A 82 -4.58 5.23 5.73
C ILE A 82 -4.64 6.74 5.88
N ASP A 83 -3.51 7.34 6.27
CA ASP A 83 -3.37 8.78 6.42
C ASP A 83 -2.02 9.24 5.88
N ASP A 84 -1.83 10.56 5.79
CA ASP A 84 -0.53 11.20 5.56
C ASP A 84 0.16 10.72 4.25
N ILE A 85 -0.64 10.56 3.18
CA ILE A 85 -0.11 10.18 1.87
C ILE A 85 0.62 11.38 1.25
N GLY A 86 1.95 11.28 1.19
CA GLY A 86 2.82 12.31 0.60
C GLY A 86 4.00 11.74 -0.17
N TYR A 87 4.66 12.60 -0.96
CA TYR A 87 5.90 12.28 -1.68
C TYR A 87 6.87 13.47 -1.64
N GLY A 88 8.17 13.20 -1.77
CA GLY A 88 9.19 14.22 -2.02
C GLY A 88 9.45 15.22 -0.89
N ARG A 89 8.74 15.13 0.25
CA ARG A 89 9.00 15.94 1.45
C ARG A 89 8.98 15.02 2.68
N PRO A 90 9.96 15.11 3.58
CA PRO A 90 9.85 14.49 4.90
C PRO A 90 8.58 15.03 5.59
N MET A 91 7.79 14.14 6.17
CA MET A 91 6.70 14.57 7.04
C MET A 91 7.29 15.01 8.39
N PRO A 92 6.82 16.13 8.98
CA PRO A 92 7.27 16.59 10.30
C PRO A 92 7.12 15.53 11.40
#